data_AF-U5S090-F1
#
_entry.id   AF-U5S090-F1
#
_cell.length_a   1.000
_cell.length_b   1.000
_cell.length_c   1.000
_cell.angle_alpha   90.00
_cell.angle_beta   90.00
_cell.angle_gamma   90.00
#
_symmetry.space_group_name_H-M   'P 1'
#
loop_
_entity.id
_entity.type
_entity.pdbx_description
1 polymer ?
#
loop_
_entity_poly.entity_id
_entity_poly.type
_entity_poly.pdbx_seq_one_letter_code
_entity_poly.pdbx_strand_id
1 'polypeptide(L)'
;EIYQGGKRINVRNAILAAGGTATFSSFLGPQAATTIRPQDFGAAKWQGTPEENFKTLRNAFRFLGCQDVGCAEIDNDTVKFFHKIKGAGSGFNTGEAGGKQIAFKDIDEAYETADEYAIPNKCKYIITFTARQSFEG
;
A
#
# COMPACT_ATOMS: atom_id res chain seq x y z
N GLU A 1 -4.88 15.42 5.86
CA GLU A 1 -6.21 14.81 5.75
C GLU A 1 -6.09 13.59 4.86
N ILE A 2 -6.83 12.51 5.12
CA ILE A 2 -6.89 11.37 4.20
C ILE A 2 -8.34 11.14 3.79
N TYR A 3 -8.50 10.57 2.60
CA TYR A 3 -9.80 10.18 2.08
C TYR A 3 -10.11 8.76 2.53
N GLN A 4 -11.13 8.58 3.36
CA GLN A 4 -11.57 7.28 3.83
C GLN A 4 -13.07 7.16 3.63
N GLY A 5 -13.52 6.13 2.89
CA GLY A 5 -14.94 5.86 2.67
C GLY A 5 -15.74 7.03 2.05
N GLY A 6 -15.13 7.80 1.15
CA GLY A 6 -15.84 8.89 0.47
C GLY A 6 -15.71 10.28 1.12
N LYS A 7 -15.06 10.40 2.29
CA LYS A 7 -14.95 11.64 3.06
C LYS A 7 -13.50 12.02 3.36
N ARG A 8 -13.20 13.33 3.36
CA ARG A 8 -11.92 13.86 3.83
C ARG A 8 -11.95 13.94 5.36
N ILE A 9 -11.03 13.24 6.01
CA ILE A 9 -10.93 13.17 7.47
C ILE A 9 -9.55 13.67 7.89
N ASN A 10 -9.50 14.53 8.90
CA ASN A 10 -8.24 14.88 9.58
C ASN A 10 -7.87 13.75 10.55
N VAL A 11 -7.40 12.64 9.98
CA VAL A 11 -7.19 11.37 10.69
C VAL A 11 -6.14 11.47 11.80
N ARG A 12 -5.14 12.34 11.65
CA ARG A 12 -4.18 12.64 12.73
C ARG A 12 -4.89 13.20 13.97
N ASN A 13 -5.72 14.22 13.80
CA ASN A 13 -6.41 14.85 14.93
C ASN A 13 -7.47 13.92 15.54
N ALA A 14 -8.16 13.13 14.71
CA ALA A 14 -9.12 12.14 15.19
C ALA A 14 -8.45 11.01 15.99
N ILE A 15 -7.30 10.49 15.53
CA ILE A 15 -6.55 9.45 16.24
C ILE A 15 -5.97 9.98 17.55
N LEU A 16 -5.41 11.21 17.54
CA LEU A 16 -4.91 11.85 18.75
C LEU A 16 -6.03 12.12 19.77
N ALA A 17 -7.20 12.56 19.31
CA ALA A 17 -8.37 12.80 20.18
C ALA A 17 -8.92 11.51 20.80
N ALA A 18 -8.74 10.36 20.14
CA ALA A 18 -9.12 9.04 20.65
C ALA A 18 -8.02 8.37 21.51
N GLY A 19 -6.91 9.06 21.78
CA GLY A 19 -5.81 8.54 22.61
C GLY A 19 -4.86 7.58 21.88
N GLY A 20 -4.91 7.50 20.55
CA GLY A 20 -4.03 6.67 19.73
C GLY A 20 -2.74 7.38 19.29
N THR A 21 -1.77 6.61 18.80
CA THR A 21 -0.56 7.12 18.15
C THR A 21 -0.88 7.69 16.77
N ALA A 22 -0.32 8.85 16.41
CA ALA A 22 -0.58 9.58 15.15
C ALA A 22 -0.13 8.87 13.85
N THR A 23 0.05 7.56 13.88
CA THR A 23 0.40 6.69 12.75
C THR A 23 -0.86 6.11 12.14
N PHE A 24 -1.06 6.33 10.84
CA PHE A 24 -2.11 5.69 10.05
C PHE A 24 -1.51 5.11 8.77
N SER A 25 -2.01 3.95 8.35
CA SER A 25 -1.67 3.35 7.06
C SER A 25 -2.71 3.75 6.02
N SER A 26 -2.29 4.04 4.79
CA SER A 26 -3.18 4.39 3.68
C SER A 26 -2.89 3.50 2.47
N PHE A 27 -3.91 2.85 1.91
CA PHE A 27 -3.76 2.00 0.73
C PHE A 27 -3.34 2.80 -0.51
N LEU A 28 -3.94 3.98 -0.70
CA LEU A 28 -3.62 4.87 -1.81
C LEU A 28 -2.46 5.83 -1.48
N GLY A 29 -1.76 5.62 -0.36
CA GLY A 29 -0.76 6.55 0.15
C GLY A 29 -1.36 7.87 0.68
N PRO A 30 -0.53 8.83 1.09
CA PRO A 30 -1.00 10.12 1.61
C PRO A 30 -1.75 10.93 0.54
N GLN A 31 -3.05 11.16 0.76
CA GLN A 31 -3.91 11.96 -0.12
C GLN A 31 -4.12 13.38 0.47
N ALA A 32 -3.03 14.09 0.74
CA ALA A 32 -3.08 15.42 1.33
C ALA A 32 -3.10 16.52 0.26
N ALA A 33 -3.80 17.62 0.51
CA ALA A 33 -3.77 18.80 -0.37
C ALA A 33 -2.36 19.38 -0.57
N THR A 34 -1.43 19.08 0.35
CA THR A 34 -0.03 19.51 0.31
C THR A 34 0.94 18.42 -0.16
N THR A 35 0.51 17.15 -0.21
CA THR A 35 1.33 16.05 -0.75
C THR A 35 1.03 15.94 -2.23
N ILE A 36 1.75 16.74 -3.00
CA ILE A 36 1.59 16.77 -4.45
C ILE A 36 2.19 15.47 -4.99
N ARG A 37 1.40 14.68 -5.72
CA ARG A 37 1.91 13.48 -6.36
C ARG A 37 2.82 13.93 -7.51
N PRO A 38 3.91 13.20 -7.84
CA PRO A 38 4.77 13.56 -8.96
C PRO A 38 4.01 13.87 -10.26
N GLN A 39 2.90 13.16 -10.51
CA GLN A 39 2.07 13.35 -11.70
C GLN A 39 1.36 14.71 -11.72
N ASP A 40 1.01 15.27 -10.55
CA ASP A 40 0.24 16.51 -10.45
C ASP A 40 1.07 17.76 -10.84
N PHE A 41 2.41 17.66 -10.86
CA PHE A 41 3.31 18.70 -11.38
C PHE A 41 4.06 18.26 -12.65
N GLY A 42 3.52 17.27 -13.35
CA GLY A 42 4.02 16.85 -14.68
C GLY A 42 5.34 16.07 -14.64
N ALA A 43 5.75 15.53 -13.50
CA ALA A 43 6.91 14.65 -13.47
C ALA A 43 6.64 13.39 -14.31
N ALA A 44 7.56 13.07 -15.21
CA ALA A 44 7.46 11.89 -16.04
C ALA A 44 7.52 10.61 -15.17
N LYS A 45 6.66 9.65 -15.48
CA LYS A 45 6.76 8.31 -14.88
C LYS A 45 8.07 7.67 -15.32
N TRP A 46 8.81 7.09 -14.38
CA TRP A 46 9.98 6.28 -14.71
C TRP A 46 9.56 5.10 -15.61
N GLN A 47 10.29 4.90 -16.70
CA GLN A 47 10.10 3.81 -17.66
C GLN A 47 11.47 3.21 -17.99
N GLY A 48 11.64 1.93 -17.72
CA GLY A 48 12.81 1.12 -18.10
C GLY A 48 12.39 -0.32 -18.37
N THR A 49 13.36 -1.20 -18.64
CA THR A 49 13.07 -2.63 -18.73
C THR A 49 12.59 -3.18 -17.38
N PRO A 50 11.91 -4.34 -17.32
CA PRO A 50 11.54 -4.97 -16.06
C PRO A 50 12.72 -5.11 -15.08
N GLU A 51 13.91 -5.46 -15.59
CA GLU A 51 15.14 -5.61 -14.81
C GLU A 51 15.65 -4.27 -14.26
N GLU A 52 15.62 -3.21 -15.06
CA GLU A 52 16.02 -1.87 -14.64
C GLU A 52 15.04 -1.29 -13.60
N ASN A 53 13.74 -1.51 -13.79
CA ASN A 53 12.71 -1.12 -12.85
C ASN A 53 12.88 -1.85 -11.52
N PHE A 54 13.11 -3.16 -11.55
CA PHE A 54 13.35 -3.95 -10.35
C PHE A 54 14.64 -3.54 -9.65
N LYS A 55 15.72 -3.27 -10.39
CA LYS A 55 16.98 -2.76 -9.83
C LYS A 55 16.79 -1.43 -9.10
N THR A 56 16.03 -0.52 -9.70
CA THR A 56 15.68 0.78 -9.10
C THR A 56 14.88 0.60 -7.82
N LEU A 57 13.82 -0.23 -7.85
CA LEU A 57 13.01 -0.53 -6.66
C LEU A 57 13.84 -1.21 -5.56
N ARG A 58 14.64 -2.22 -5.90
CA ARG A 58 15.54 -2.90 -4.97
C ARG A 58 16.47 -1.91 -4.27
N ASN A 59 17.09 -1.00 -5.01
CA ASN A 59 17.94 0.03 -4.42
C ASN A 59 17.17 0.93 -3.45
N ALA A 60 15.95 1.34 -3.79
CA ALA A 60 15.10 2.12 -2.90
C ALA A 60 14.74 1.37 -1.60
N PHE A 61 14.34 0.10 -1.69
CA PHE A 61 14.04 -0.72 -0.51
C PHE A 61 15.28 -0.96 0.37
N ARG A 62 16.45 -1.20 -0.25
CA ARG A 62 17.73 -1.32 0.46
C ARG A 62 18.10 -0.03 1.19
N PHE A 63 17.88 1.13 0.56
CA PHE A 63 18.08 2.43 1.18
C PHE A 63 17.13 2.62 2.39
N LEU A 64 15.90 2.13 2.30
CA LEU A 64 14.91 2.15 3.39
C LEU A 64 15.12 1.06 4.47
N GLY A 65 16.26 0.37 4.46
CA GLY A 65 16.65 -0.58 5.52
C GLY A 65 16.19 -2.02 5.31
N CYS A 66 15.63 -2.37 4.15
CA CYS A 66 15.32 -3.76 3.83
C CYS A 66 16.60 -4.57 3.63
N GLN A 67 16.59 -5.85 4.04
CA GLN A 67 17.68 -6.79 3.74
C GLN A 67 17.48 -7.40 2.34
N ASP A 68 16.66 -8.41 2.22
CA ASP A 68 16.41 -9.06 0.93
C ASP A 68 15.24 -8.38 0.25
N VAL A 69 15.30 -8.27 -1.08
CA VAL A 69 14.22 -7.71 -1.89
C VAL A 69 14.01 -8.65 -3.07
N GLY A 70 12.79 -9.14 -3.21
CA GLY A 70 12.35 -10.05 -4.26
C GLY A 70 11.18 -9.49 -5.04
N CYS A 71 10.89 -10.10 -6.19
CA CYS A 71 9.73 -9.83 -7.01
C CYS A 71 9.16 -11.15 -7.49
N ALA A 72 7.83 -11.27 -7.51
CA ALA A 72 7.13 -12.37 -8.13
C ALA A 72 5.98 -11.84 -8.99
N GLU A 73 5.60 -12.59 -10.01
CA GLU A 73 4.42 -12.28 -10.81
C GLU A 73 3.15 -12.71 -10.07
N ILE A 74 2.08 -11.94 -10.24
CA ILE A 74 0.73 -12.24 -9.79
C ILE A 74 -0.06 -12.78 -10.99
N ASP A 75 -0.62 -13.95 -10.79
CA ASP A 75 -1.43 -14.73 -11.72
C ASP A 75 -2.75 -15.20 -11.06
N ASN A 76 -3.54 -15.99 -11.79
CA ASN A 76 -4.85 -16.44 -11.34
C ASN A 76 -4.81 -17.37 -10.11
N ASP A 77 -3.67 -18.00 -9.82
CA ASP A 77 -3.53 -18.86 -8.65
C ASP A 77 -3.05 -18.06 -7.44
N THR A 78 -2.08 -17.17 -7.63
CA THR A 78 -1.53 -16.32 -6.57
C THR A 78 -2.55 -15.30 -6.05
N VAL A 79 -3.47 -14.78 -6.89
CA VAL A 79 -4.58 -13.92 -6.43
C VAL A 79 -5.46 -14.60 -5.39
N LYS A 80 -5.53 -15.94 -5.36
CA LYS A 80 -6.35 -16.69 -4.40
C LYS A 80 -5.80 -16.61 -2.97
N PHE A 81 -4.51 -16.28 -2.78
CA PHE A 81 -3.93 -16.07 -1.45
C PHE A 81 -4.32 -14.73 -0.81
N PHE A 82 -4.95 -13.83 -1.58
CA PHE A 82 -5.44 -12.56 -1.06
C PHE A 82 -6.86 -12.74 -0.50
N HIS A 83 -6.95 -12.89 0.81
CA HIS A 83 -8.20 -13.09 1.53
C HIS A 83 -8.73 -11.78 2.12
N LYS A 84 -9.97 -11.80 2.61
CA LYS A 84 -10.52 -10.72 3.44
C LYS A 84 -9.68 -10.59 4.71
N ILE A 85 -8.97 -9.48 4.87
CA ILE A 85 -8.03 -9.31 5.99
C ILE A 85 -8.67 -8.44 7.09
N LYS A 86 -8.61 -8.93 8.34
CA LYS A 86 -9.05 -8.21 9.55
C LYS A 86 -7.84 -7.64 10.30
N GLY A 87 -7.97 -6.43 10.85
CA GLY A 87 -6.96 -5.84 11.74
C GLY A 87 -5.59 -5.61 11.09
N ALA A 88 -4.54 -5.56 11.92
CA ALA A 88 -3.16 -5.25 11.51
C ALA A 88 -2.56 -6.16 10.41
N GLY A 89 -3.14 -7.35 10.19
CA GLY A 89 -2.70 -8.28 9.14
C GLY A 89 -2.92 -7.77 7.72
N SER A 90 -3.74 -6.74 7.51
CA SER A 90 -3.99 -6.14 6.20
C SER A 90 -2.90 -5.16 5.76
N GLY A 91 -1.94 -4.84 6.63
CA GLY A 91 -1.05 -3.68 6.48
C GLY A 91 -1.77 -2.33 6.70
N PHE A 92 -3.09 -2.34 6.91
CA PHE A 92 -3.96 -1.19 7.06
C PHE A 92 -4.81 -1.34 8.33
N ASN A 93 -4.42 -0.66 9.40
CA ASN A 93 -5.08 -0.78 10.71
C ASN A 93 -6.56 -0.34 10.63
N THR A 94 -7.47 -1.29 10.41
CA THR A 94 -8.92 -1.06 10.46
C THR A 94 -9.50 -1.94 11.56
N GLY A 95 -10.22 -1.29 12.48
CA GLY A 95 -10.73 -1.87 13.72
C GLY A 95 -11.76 -3.00 13.53
N GLU A 96 -12.37 -3.40 14.63
CA GLU A 96 -13.07 -4.67 14.83
C GLU A 96 -14.30 -4.95 13.92
N ALA A 97 -14.79 -3.99 13.14
CA ALA A 97 -15.94 -4.17 12.27
C ALA A 97 -15.53 -4.37 10.80
N GLY A 98 -15.59 -5.64 10.33
CA GLY A 98 -15.57 -6.01 8.91
C GLY A 98 -14.23 -5.76 8.21
N GLY A 99 -13.40 -6.80 8.06
CA GLY A 99 -12.20 -6.72 7.23
C GLY A 99 -12.50 -6.30 5.79
N LYS A 100 -11.54 -5.73 5.08
CA LYS A 100 -11.73 -5.36 3.66
C LYS A 100 -11.25 -6.48 2.75
N GLN A 101 -11.96 -6.68 1.64
CA GLN A 101 -11.54 -7.60 0.59
C GLN A 101 -10.46 -6.96 -0.28
N ILE A 102 -9.35 -7.67 -0.52
CA ILE A 102 -8.44 -7.30 -1.61
C ILE A 102 -9.04 -7.85 -2.90
N ALA A 103 -9.32 -6.97 -3.86
CA ALA A 103 -10.03 -7.31 -5.09
C ALA A 103 -9.24 -6.88 -6.32
N PHE A 104 -8.82 -7.84 -7.13
CA PHE A 104 -8.21 -7.60 -8.44
C PHE A 104 -9.31 -7.40 -9.48
N LYS A 105 -9.29 -6.27 -10.21
CA LYS A 105 -10.36 -5.86 -11.13
C LYS A 105 -9.82 -5.24 -12.41
N ASP A 106 -10.62 -5.28 -13.48
CA ASP A 106 -10.36 -4.56 -14.73
C ASP A 106 -10.70 -3.07 -14.57
N ILE A 107 -9.83 -2.35 -13.86
CA ILE A 107 -9.93 -0.92 -13.57
C ILE A 107 -8.61 -0.22 -13.88
N ASP A 108 -8.67 1.09 -14.14
CA ASP A 108 -7.46 1.84 -14.49
C ASP A 108 -6.63 2.29 -13.30
N GLU A 109 -7.28 2.68 -12.21
CA GLU A 109 -6.62 3.18 -11.01
C GLU A 109 -7.13 2.41 -9.79
N ALA A 110 -6.23 2.18 -8.83
CA ALA A 110 -6.59 1.58 -7.57
C ALA A 110 -7.50 2.52 -6.76
N TYR A 111 -8.46 1.95 -6.04
CA TYR A 111 -9.31 2.72 -5.13
C TYR A 111 -9.60 1.93 -3.84
N GLU A 112 -10.07 2.65 -2.84
CA GLU A 112 -10.46 2.09 -1.54
C GLU A 112 -11.90 2.50 -1.22
N THR A 113 -12.73 1.53 -0.84
CA THR A 113 -14.09 1.78 -0.31
C THR A 113 -14.16 1.38 1.17
N ALA A 114 -15.36 1.39 1.75
CA ALA A 114 -15.56 0.83 3.09
C ALA A 114 -15.26 -0.68 3.15
N ASP A 115 -15.46 -1.41 2.05
CA ASP A 115 -15.48 -2.88 2.04
C ASP A 115 -14.32 -3.53 1.27
N GLU A 116 -13.58 -2.76 0.46
CA GLU A 116 -12.53 -3.33 -0.40
C GLU A 116 -11.34 -2.41 -0.69
N TYR A 117 -10.22 -3.07 -1.02
CA TYR A 117 -9.04 -2.53 -1.68
C TYR A 117 -9.03 -3.03 -3.12
N ALA A 118 -9.35 -2.16 -4.07
CA ALA A 118 -9.40 -2.52 -5.48
C ALA A 118 -8.03 -2.30 -6.15
N ILE A 119 -7.46 -3.37 -6.70
CA ILE A 119 -6.17 -3.37 -7.41
C ILE A 119 -6.42 -3.63 -8.90
N PRO A 120 -5.88 -2.81 -9.82
CA PRO A 120 -5.93 -3.07 -11.25
C PRO A 120 -5.30 -4.41 -11.64
N ASN A 121 -5.93 -5.18 -12.54
CA ASN A 121 -5.35 -6.41 -13.11
C ASN A 121 -4.03 -6.19 -13.85
N LYS A 122 -3.73 -4.95 -14.27
CA LYS A 122 -2.42 -4.56 -14.83
C LYS A 122 -1.28 -4.52 -13.79
N CYS A 123 -1.58 -4.55 -12.50
CA CYS A 123 -0.59 -4.64 -11.42
C CYS A 123 -0.17 -6.10 -11.20
N LYS A 124 0.74 -6.58 -12.06
CA LYS A 124 1.13 -8.00 -12.13
C LYS A 124 2.29 -8.40 -11.25
N TYR A 125 2.83 -7.52 -10.42
CA TYR A 125 4.05 -7.82 -9.65
C TYR A 125 3.84 -7.56 -8.17
N ILE A 126 4.26 -8.52 -7.34
CA ILE A 126 4.38 -8.35 -5.89
C ILE A 126 5.85 -8.18 -5.54
N ILE A 127 6.18 -7.13 -4.78
CA ILE A 127 7.51 -6.92 -4.22
C ILE A 127 7.51 -7.46 -2.79
N THR A 128 8.45 -8.34 -2.50
CA THR A 128 8.67 -8.87 -1.15
C THR A 128 9.97 -8.33 -0.59
N PHE A 129 10.01 -8.12 0.71
CA PHE A 129 11.24 -7.73 1.39
C PHE A 129 11.36 -8.39 2.75
N THR A 130 12.59 -8.51 3.23
CA THR A 130 12.87 -8.95 4.59
C THR A 130 13.40 -7.78 5.41
N ALA A 131 12.97 -7.69 6.67
CA ALA A 131 13.54 -6.80 7.67
C ALA A 131 14.15 -7.68 8.75
N ARG A 132 15.44 -7.51 9.02
CA ARG A 132 16.12 -8.29 10.06
C ARG A 132 15.70 -7.81 11.43
N GLN A 133 15.24 -8.73 12.25
CA GLN A 133 15.12 -8.53 13.68
C GLN A 133 16.41 -8.93 14.38
N SER A 134 16.65 -8.36 15.56
CA SER A 134 17.75 -8.79 16.44
C SER A 134 17.61 -10.27 16.76
N PHE A 135 18.74 -10.98 16.82
CA PHE A 135 18.74 -12.41 17.20
C PHE A 135 18.44 -12.61 18.69
N GLU A 136 18.77 -11.63 19.52
CA GLU A 136 18.47 -11.62 20.95
C GLU A 136 17.05 -11.06 21.15
N GLY A 137 16.09 -11.95 21.35
CA GLY A 137 14.69 -11.65 21.68
C GLY A 137 14.34 -12.08 23.09
#